data_AF-A0A191S3F0-F1
#
_entry.id   AF-A0A191S3F0-F1
#
_cell.length_a   1.000
_cell.length_b   1.000
_cell.length_c   1.000
_cell.angle_alpha   90.00
_cell.angle_beta   90.00
_cell.angle_gamma   90.00
#
_symmetry.space_group_name_H-M   'P 1'
#
loop_
_entity.id
_entity.type
_entity.pdbx_description
1 polymer ?
#
loop_
_entity_poly.entity_id
_entity_poly.type
_entity_poly.pdbx_seq_one_letter_code
_entity_poly.pdbx_strand_id
1 'polypeptide(L)'
;MEESTFDKYIKNDIKQKKEFDKEYNNFLLSEFILEKMEEENISVRELARKAEVSPTIIQKLRNNKTADKINYQTFLSVVNSLGYRVNIERI
;
A
#
# COMPACT_ATOMS: atom_id res chain seq x y z
N MET A 1 26.61 -1.90 18.00
CA MET A 1 25.37 -2.70 18.07
C MET A 1 25.60 -3.94 17.23
N GLU A 2 25.34 -5.13 17.75
CA GLU A 2 25.38 -6.35 16.95
C GLU A 2 24.27 -6.34 15.90
N GLU A 3 24.56 -6.88 14.72
CA GLU A 3 23.57 -7.03 13.65
C GLU A 3 22.56 -8.12 14.02
N SER A 4 21.27 -7.79 13.88
CA SER A 4 20.20 -8.76 14.07
C SER A 4 20.22 -9.84 12.99
N THR A 5 19.51 -10.94 13.23
CA THR A 5 19.32 -12.00 12.22
C THR A 5 18.69 -11.45 10.94
N PHE A 6 17.79 -10.46 11.07
CA PHE A 6 17.18 -9.77 9.93
C PHE A 6 18.21 -8.94 9.16
N ASP A 7 19.05 -8.17 9.85
CA ASP A 7 20.07 -7.33 9.21
C ASP A 7 21.04 -8.19 8.38
N LYS A 8 21.46 -9.32 8.95
CA LYS A 8 22.31 -10.30 8.26
C LYS A 8 21.60 -10.90 7.05
N TYR A 9 20.32 -11.24 7.18
CA TYR A 9 19.52 -11.82 6.10
C TYR A 9 19.36 -10.88 4.90
N ILE A 10 19.05 -9.60 5.14
CA ILE A 10 18.85 -8.61 4.08
C ILE A 10 20.18 -8.14 3.46
N LYS A 11 21.27 -8.06 4.24
CA LYS A 11 22.58 -7.63 3.73
C LYS A 11 23.25 -8.68 2.84
N ASN A 12 23.07 -9.96 3.16
CA ASN A 12 23.83 -11.04 2.52
C ASN A 12 23.25 -11.51 1.18
N ASP A 13 21.99 -11.16 0.84
CA ASP A 13 21.36 -11.56 -0.41
C ASP A 13 20.51 -10.43 -1.03
N ILE A 14 20.99 -9.89 -2.16
CA ILE A 14 20.31 -8.83 -2.93
C ILE A 14 18.92 -9.29 -3.39
N LYS A 15 18.72 -10.58 -3.70
CA LYS A 15 17.43 -11.12 -4.11
C LYS A 15 16.44 -11.07 -2.95
N GLN A 16 16.89 -11.45 -1.75
CA GLN A 16 16.04 -11.39 -0.55
C GLN A 16 15.70 -9.96 -0.17
N LYS A 17 16.67 -9.04 -0.25
CA LYS A 17 16.39 -7.62 -0.03
C LYS A 17 15.30 -7.10 -0.98
N LYS A 18 15.41 -7.40 -2.28
CA LYS A 18 14.43 -6.95 -3.27
C LYS A 18 13.03 -7.51 -3.03
N GLU A 19 12.93 -8.79 -2.69
CA GLU A 19 11.63 -9.41 -2.40
C GLU A 19 11.03 -8.81 -1.12
N PHE A 20 11.83 -8.65 -0.07
CA PHE A 20 11.42 -7.99 1.17
C PHE A 20 10.91 -6.57 0.90
N ASP A 21 11.68 -5.74 0.20
CA ASP A 21 11.29 -4.35 -0.09
C ASP A 21 9.96 -4.30 -0.87
N LYS A 22 9.74 -5.22 -1.81
CA LYS A 22 8.50 -5.33 -2.56
C LYS A 22 7.32 -5.73 -1.67
N GLU A 23 7.46 -6.80 -0.88
CA GLU A 23 6.41 -7.26 0.03
C GLU A 23 6.09 -6.22 1.11
N TYR A 24 7.12 -5.57 1.65
CA TYR A 24 6.99 -4.51 2.64
C TYR A 24 6.22 -3.31 2.08
N ASN A 25 6.52 -2.86 0.86
CA ASN A 25 5.78 -1.78 0.22
C ASN A 25 4.31 -2.14 -0.03
N ASN A 26 4.02 -3.38 -0.44
CA ASN A 26 2.64 -3.85 -0.62
C ASN A 26 1.88 -3.89 0.72
N PHE A 27 2.54 -4.37 1.77
CA PHE A 27 2.01 -4.39 3.12
C PHE A 27 1.70 -2.98 3.63
N LEU A 28 2.67 -2.06 3.51
CA LEU A 28 2.53 -0.67 3.94
C LEU A 28 1.34 0.02 3.27
N LEU A 29 1.16 -0.19 1.97
CA LEU A 29 0.01 0.34 1.24
C LEU A 29 -1.31 -0.23 1.76
N SER A 30 -1.40 -1.54 2.01
CA SER A 30 -2.64 -2.13 2.53
C SER A 30 -2.99 -1.64 3.93
N GLU A 31 -1.99 -1.53 4.82
CA GLU A 31 -2.18 -1.03 6.18
C GLU A 31 -2.60 0.44 6.17
N PHE A 32 -1.95 1.26 5.35
CA PHE A 32 -2.32 2.67 5.19
C PHE A 32 -3.80 2.83 4.80
N ILE A 33 -4.27 2.08 3.80
CA ILE A 33 -5.68 2.15 3.38
C ILE A 33 -6.61 1.66 4.49
N LEU A 34 -6.26 0.59 5.20
CA LEU A 34 -7.07 0.05 6.29
C LEU A 34 -7.20 1.04 7.45
N GLU A 35 -6.09 1.59 7.90
CA GLU A 35 -6.03 2.59 8.97
C GLU A 35 -6.88 3.81 8.62
N LYS A 36 -6.74 4.35 7.40
CA LYS A 36 -7.52 5.54 6.98
C LYS A 36 -9.00 5.24 6.80
N MET A 37 -9.35 4.03 6.37
CA MET A 37 -10.75 3.61 6.35
C MET A 37 -11.35 3.52 7.76
N GLU A 38 -10.58 3.05 8.74
CA GLU A 38 -10.99 2.97 10.14
C GLU A 38 -11.11 4.35 10.78
N GLU A 39 -10.12 5.22 10.61
CA GLU A 39 -10.13 6.61 11.09
C GLU A 39 -11.33 7.40 10.58
N GLU A 40 -11.66 7.27 9.29
CA GLU A 40 -12.81 7.96 8.68
C GLU A 40 -14.14 7.20 8.86
N ASN A 41 -14.13 6.00 9.45
CA ASN A 41 -15.28 5.10 9.56
C ASN A 41 -16.00 4.85 8.23
N ILE A 42 -15.24 4.64 7.14
CA ILE A 42 -15.79 4.43 5.80
C ILE A 42 -15.78 2.97 5.39
N SER A 43 -16.87 2.55 4.74
CA SER A 43 -16.96 1.19 4.19
C SER A 43 -16.23 1.06 2.85
N VAL A 44 -15.93 -0.18 2.44
CA VAL A 44 -15.41 -0.50 1.09
C VAL A 44 -16.27 0.11 -0.02
N ARG A 45 -17.59 0.04 0.12
CA ARG A 45 -18.54 0.53 -0.88
C ARG A 45 -18.53 2.05 -0.94
N GLU A 46 -18.44 2.69 0.21
CA GLU A 46 -18.39 4.15 0.30
C GLU A 46 -17.09 4.70 -0.31
N LEU A 47 -15.94 4.12 0.04
CA LEU A 47 -14.66 4.50 -0.54
C LEU A 47 -14.65 4.29 -2.06
N ALA A 48 -15.18 3.16 -2.54
CA ALA A 48 -15.30 2.89 -3.96
C ALA A 48 -16.14 3.96 -4.68
N ARG A 49 -17.25 4.40 -4.06
CA ARG A 49 -18.10 5.49 -4.59
C ARG A 49 -17.37 6.83 -4.59
N LYS A 50 -16.66 7.19 -3.51
CA LYS A 50 -15.90 8.45 -3.42
C LYS A 50 -14.75 8.49 -4.44
N ALA A 51 -14.12 7.36 -4.71
CA ALA A 51 -12.99 7.24 -5.64
C ALA A 51 -13.41 6.91 -7.09
N GLU A 52 -14.70 6.77 -7.38
CA GLU A 52 -15.23 6.41 -8.70
C GLU A 52 -14.64 5.09 -9.27
N VAL A 53 -14.48 4.09 -8.41
CA VAL A 53 -13.94 2.77 -8.78
C VAL A 53 -14.88 1.63 -8.36
N SER A 54 -14.63 0.41 -8.85
CA SER A 54 -15.39 -0.75 -8.38
C SER A 54 -14.98 -1.16 -6.95
N PRO A 55 -15.89 -1.71 -6.13
CA PRO A 55 -15.55 -2.24 -4.80
C PRO A 55 -14.44 -3.29 -4.80
N THR A 56 -14.27 -4.01 -5.92
CA THR A 56 -13.19 -4.99 -6.11
C THR A 56 -11.81 -4.33 -6.09
N ILE A 57 -11.69 -3.11 -6.61
CA ILE A 57 -10.43 -2.35 -6.54
C ILE A 57 -10.05 -2.05 -5.09
N ILE A 58 -11.00 -1.57 -4.29
CA ILE A 58 -10.75 -1.27 -2.88
C ILE A 58 -10.37 -2.54 -2.11
N GLN A 59 -11.03 -3.66 -2.39
CA GLN A 59 -10.65 -4.95 -1.80
C GLN A 59 -9.24 -5.39 -2.19
N LYS A 60 -8.81 -5.15 -3.43
CA LYS A 60 -7.45 -5.44 -3.88
C LYS A 60 -6.41 -4.56 -3.18
N LEU A 61 -6.70 -3.28 -2.95
CA LEU A 61 -5.83 -2.36 -2.21
C LEU A 61 -5.65 -2.76 -0.75
N ARG A 62 -6.73 -3.21 -0.12
CA ARG A 62 -6.70 -3.73 1.26
C ARG A 62 -5.98 -5.08 1.40
N ASN A 63 -5.62 -5.72 0.29
CA ASN A 63 -5.00 -7.04 0.28
C ASN A 63 -3.56 -6.96 -0.25
N ASN A 64 -2.60 -7.21 0.64
CA ASN A 64 -1.17 -7.19 0.37
C ASN A 64 -0.70 -8.11 -0.78
N LYS A 65 -1.49 -9.12 -1.19
CA LYS A 65 -1.16 -10.03 -2.29
C LYS A 65 -1.58 -9.53 -3.67
N THR A 66 -2.44 -8.51 -3.74
CA THR A 66 -3.04 -8.07 -5.02
C THR A 66 -2.91 -6.58 -5.29
N ALA A 67 -2.29 -5.83 -4.37
CA ALA A 67 -2.04 -4.40 -4.50
C ALA A 67 -1.15 -4.06 -5.71
N ASP A 68 -0.26 -4.97 -6.10
CA ASP A 68 0.66 -4.85 -7.25
C ASP A 68 -0.05 -4.76 -8.62
N LYS A 69 -1.33 -5.14 -8.70
CA LYS A 69 -2.11 -5.19 -9.94
C LYS A 69 -2.92 -3.91 -10.21
N ILE A 70 -2.67 -2.84 -9.46
CA ILE A 70 -3.45 -1.62 -9.53
C ILE A 70 -2.66 -0.55 -10.26
N ASN A 71 -3.29 0.08 -11.25
CA ASN A 71 -2.66 1.16 -11.99
C ASN A 71 -2.56 2.44 -11.13
N TYR A 72 -1.60 3.30 -11.50
CA TYR A 72 -1.32 4.53 -10.76
C TYR A 72 -2.54 5.48 -10.68
N GLN A 73 -3.34 5.59 -11.75
CA GLN A 73 -4.51 6.47 -11.77
C GLN A 73 -5.56 6.06 -10.72
N THR A 74 -5.78 4.75 -10.60
CA THR A 74 -6.68 4.15 -9.63
C THR A 74 -6.19 4.40 -8.21
N PHE A 75 -4.89 4.18 -7.98
CA PHE A 75 -4.26 4.47 -6.70
C PHE A 75 -4.48 5.93 -6.31
N LEU A 76 -4.13 6.88 -7.17
CA LEU A 76 -4.32 8.31 -6.93
C LEU A 76 -5.78 8.65 -6.58
N SER A 77 -6.74 8.12 -7.32
CA SER A 77 -8.17 8.39 -7.05
C SER A 77 -8.55 7.99 -5.63
N VAL A 78 -8.10 6.81 -5.19
CA VAL A 78 -8.39 6.31 -3.84
C VAL A 78 -7.72 7.16 -2.77
N VAL A 79 -6.42 7.45 -2.87
CA VAL A 79 -5.74 8.28 -1.84
C VAL A 79 -6.31 9.70 -1.78
N ASN A 80 -6.63 10.29 -2.93
CA ASN A 80 -7.28 11.61 -2.99
C ASN A 80 -8.66 11.59 -2.32
N SER A 81 -9.42 10.51 -2.50
CA SER A 81 -10.74 10.36 -1.86
C SER A 81 -10.69 10.18 -0.34
N LEU A 82 -9.52 9.78 0.18
CA LEU A 82 -9.17 9.73 1.61
C LEU A 82 -8.55 11.04 2.11
N GLY A 83 -8.51 12.09 1.28
CA GLY A 83 -7.96 13.40 1.66
C GLY A 83 -6.44 13.54 1.54
N TYR A 84 -5.74 12.59 0.92
CA TYR A 84 -4.29 12.63 0.74
C TYR A 84 -3.90 13.11 -0.65
N ARG A 85 -2.66 13.59 -0.78
CA ARG A 85 -2.05 13.92 -2.08
C ARG A 85 -0.70 13.22 -2.19
N VAL A 86 -0.44 12.63 -3.35
CA VAL A 86 0.87 12.07 -3.69
C VAL A 86 1.74 13.18 -4.29
N ASN A 87 2.93 13.39 -3.72
CA ASN A 87 3.93 14.30 -4.25
C ASN A 87 5.16 13.50 -4.69
N ILE A 88 5.81 13.93 -5.76
CA ILE A 88 7.07 13.36 -6.23
C ILE A 88 8.20 14.28 -5.79
N GLU A 89 9.17 13.73 -5.05
CA GLU A 89 10.37 14.43 -4.61
C GLU A 89 11.64 13.71 -5.06
N ARG A 90 12.75 14.46 -5.13
CA ARG A 90 14.05 13.90 -5.49
C ARG A 90 14.65 13.20 -4.27
N ILE A 91 15.01 11.93 -4.46
CA ILE A 91 15.77 11.13 -3.49
C ILE A 91 17.24 11.57 -3.49
#